data_AF-U3U614-F1
#
_entry.id   AF-U3U614-F1
#
_cell.length_a   1.000
_cell.length_b   1.000
_cell.length_c   1.000
_cell.angle_alpha   90.00
_cell.angle_beta   90.00
_cell.angle_gamma   90.00
#
_symmetry.space_group_name_H-M   'P 1'
#
loop_
_entity.id
_entity.type
_entity.pdbx_description
1 polymer ?
#
loop_
_entity_poly.entity_id
_entity_poly.type
_entity_poly.pdbx_seq_one_letter_code
_entity_poly.pdbx_strand_id
1 'polypeptide(L)'
;MFGLTDYRVTEVFVVLKDGSGLLSRLPGRFEGLPNGPFTLGNNGDVILYVTHRSSANSDDWVEYGDVIHQDYGALATYIPADQITRIDIRRREAKPSCSSTDSTGYDFKQQHDFKNRLI
;
A
#
# COMPACT_ATOMS: atom_id res chain seq x y z
N MET A 1 14.97 -2.85 -12.23
CA MET A 1 14.71 -1.84 -11.18
C MET A 1 13.59 -2.32 -10.24
N PHE A 2 13.59 -3.59 -9.76
CA PHE A 2 12.40 -4.16 -9.07
C PHE A 2 12.71 -5.26 -8.01
N GLY A 3 13.96 -5.41 -7.56
CA GLY A 3 14.36 -6.51 -6.67
C GLY A 3 14.26 -6.24 -5.16
N LEU A 4 13.77 -5.07 -4.76
CA LEU A 4 13.62 -4.70 -3.34
C LEU A 4 12.20 -5.04 -2.88
N THR A 5 12.02 -6.27 -2.38
CA THR A 5 10.74 -6.83 -1.95
C THR A 5 10.31 -6.38 -0.55
N ASP A 6 11.19 -5.68 0.18
CA ASP A 6 10.93 -5.27 1.57
C ASP A 6 10.19 -3.94 1.65
N TYR A 7 9.56 -3.51 0.56
CA TYR A 7 8.76 -2.30 0.52
C TYR A 7 7.39 -2.61 -0.09
N ARG A 8 6.34 -2.03 0.51
CA ARG A 8 4.97 -2.11 0.02
C ARG A 8 4.54 -0.73 -0.47
N VAL A 9 3.82 -0.69 -1.57
CA VAL A 9 3.20 0.54 -2.06
C VAL A 9 2.01 0.85 -1.16
N THR A 10 2.04 2.02 -0.54
CA THR A 10 0.95 2.48 0.34
C THR A 10 0.02 3.43 -0.40
N GLU A 11 0.54 4.22 -1.35
CA GLU A 11 -0.25 5.16 -2.14
C GLU A 11 0.35 5.32 -3.54
N VAL A 12 -0.51 5.50 -4.54
CA VAL A 12 -0.13 5.94 -5.89
C VAL A 12 -0.95 7.20 -6.21
N PHE A 13 -0.26 8.30 -6.45
CA PHE A 13 -0.85 9.58 -6.84
C PHE A 13 -0.64 9.79 -8.33
N VAL A 14 -1.68 10.23 -9.02
CA VAL A 14 -1.62 10.67 -10.41
C VAL A 14 -2.10 12.12 -10.43
N VAL A 15 -1.20 13.03 -10.75
CA VAL A 15 -1.49 14.46 -10.90
C VAL A 15 -1.76 14.72 -12.38
N LEU A 16 -2.95 15.24 -12.68
CA LEU A 16 -3.40 15.52 -14.03
C LEU A 16 -2.97 16.92 -14.49
N LYS A 17 -3.04 17.19 -15.79
CA LYS A 17 -2.65 18.48 -16.39
C LYS A 17 -3.54 19.65 -15.98
N ASP A 18 -4.79 19.38 -15.60
CA ASP A 18 -5.71 20.39 -15.07
C ASP A 18 -5.45 20.71 -13.59
N GLY A 19 -4.48 20.04 -12.96
CA GLY A 19 -4.13 20.20 -11.55
C GLY A 19 -4.97 19.36 -10.60
N SER A 20 -5.94 18.58 -11.08
CA SER A 20 -6.67 17.61 -10.26
C SER A 20 -5.83 16.36 -9.99
N GLY A 21 -6.26 15.57 -9.01
CA GLY A 21 -5.52 14.40 -8.54
C GLY A 21 -6.38 13.15 -8.48
N LEU A 22 -5.80 12.02 -8.84
CA LEU A 22 -6.35 10.68 -8.62
C LEU A 22 -5.41 9.91 -7.69
N LEU A 23 -5.98 9.22 -6.71
CA LEU A 23 -5.23 8.47 -5.71
C LEU A 23 -5.76 7.04 -5.62
N SER A 24 -4.83 6.08 -5.61
CA SER A 24 -5.08 4.75 -5.05
C SER A 24 -4.42 4.62 -3.69
N ARG A 25 -5.25 4.51 -2.66
CA ARG A 25 -4.84 4.28 -1.28
C ARG A 25 -4.82 2.79 -0.97
N LEU A 26 -3.71 2.32 -0.42
CA LEU A 26 -3.44 0.91 -0.10
C LEU A 26 -3.66 -0.02 -1.31
N PRO A 27 -2.97 0.21 -2.44
CA PRO A 27 -3.20 -0.54 -3.67
C PRO A 27 -2.89 -2.04 -3.54
N GLY A 28 -2.14 -2.45 -2.50
CA GLY A 28 -1.95 -3.87 -2.15
C GLY A 28 -3.26 -4.66 -1.97
N ARG A 29 -4.37 -3.98 -1.65
CA ARG A 29 -5.72 -4.61 -1.60
C ARG A 29 -6.19 -5.15 -2.94
N PHE A 30 -5.57 -4.72 -4.05
CA PHE A 30 -5.95 -5.08 -5.41
C PHE A 30 -4.93 -6.03 -6.08
N GLU A 31 -3.97 -6.59 -5.34
CA GLU A 31 -2.94 -7.48 -5.90
C GLU A 31 -3.49 -8.70 -6.65
N GLY A 32 -4.64 -9.23 -6.20
CA GLY A 32 -5.31 -10.36 -6.85
C GLY A 32 -6.28 -9.99 -7.98
N LEU A 33 -6.40 -8.70 -8.32
CA LEU A 33 -7.33 -8.22 -9.34
C LEU A 33 -6.63 -8.06 -10.71
N PRO A 34 -7.39 -7.95 -11.82
CA PRO A 34 -6.83 -7.70 -13.13
C PRO A 34 -5.90 -6.47 -13.15
N ASN A 35 -4.73 -6.57 -13.78
CA ASN A 35 -3.68 -5.53 -13.79
C ASN A 35 -2.98 -5.30 -12.43
N GLY A 36 -3.25 -6.15 -11.44
CA GLY A 36 -2.63 -6.11 -10.11
C GLY A 36 -2.93 -4.79 -9.37
N PRO A 37 -2.05 -4.37 -8.45
CA PRO A 37 -2.30 -3.17 -7.63
C PRO A 37 -2.39 -1.87 -8.45
N PHE A 38 -1.60 -1.80 -9.52
CA PHE A 38 -1.60 -0.77 -10.58
C PHE A 38 -0.65 -1.22 -11.69
N THR A 39 -0.83 -0.69 -12.91
CA THR A 39 0.05 -0.98 -14.04
C THR A 39 0.52 0.30 -14.70
N LEU A 40 1.84 0.43 -14.91
CA LEU A 40 2.45 1.50 -15.71
C LEU A 40 2.61 1.00 -17.15
N GLY A 41 1.99 1.70 -18.10
CA GLY A 41 2.11 1.41 -19.52
C GLY A 41 3.45 1.91 -20.08
N ASN A 42 3.92 1.27 -21.15
CA ASN A 42 5.17 1.64 -21.81
C ASN A 42 5.14 3.04 -22.45
N ASN A 43 3.95 3.60 -22.68
CA ASN A 43 3.77 4.92 -23.28
C ASN A 43 3.56 6.02 -22.24
N GLY A 44 3.72 5.71 -20.94
CA GLY A 44 3.54 6.67 -19.84
C GLY A 44 2.09 6.78 -19.35
N ASP A 45 1.17 5.97 -19.89
CA ASP A 45 -0.17 5.77 -19.38
C ASP A 45 -0.18 4.90 -18.11
N VAL A 46 -1.28 4.90 -17.37
CA VAL A 46 -1.41 4.11 -16.14
C VAL A 46 -2.82 3.55 -16.01
N ILE A 47 -2.92 2.31 -15.51
CA ILE A 47 -4.16 1.72 -15.01
C ILE A 47 -4.12 1.69 -13.49
N LEU A 48 -5.16 2.23 -12.85
CA LEU A 48 -5.23 2.40 -11.40
C LEU A 48 -6.64 2.14 -10.84
N TYR A 49 -6.73 1.46 -9.71
CA TYR A 49 -7.94 1.42 -8.89
C TYR A 49 -8.04 2.71 -8.06
N VAL A 50 -8.77 3.71 -8.58
CA VAL A 50 -8.86 5.03 -7.98
C VAL A 50 -9.79 5.00 -6.77
N THR A 51 -9.24 5.17 -5.58
CA THR A 51 -10.02 5.21 -4.33
C THR A 51 -10.36 6.63 -3.90
N HIS A 52 -9.61 7.65 -4.34
CA HIS A 52 -9.90 9.04 -4.00
C HIS A 52 -9.62 9.97 -5.18
N ARG A 53 -10.26 11.13 -5.16
CA ARG A 53 -9.99 12.25 -6.08
C ARG A 53 -9.74 13.55 -5.30
N SER A 54 -8.93 14.43 -5.86
CA SER A 54 -8.81 15.82 -5.44
C SER A 54 -9.13 16.74 -6.63
N SER A 55 -9.85 17.82 -6.35
CA SER A 55 -10.11 18.89 -7.32
C SER A 55 -8.86 19.72 -7.54
N ALA A 56 -8.78 20.41 -8.69
CA ALA A 56 -7.70 21.36 -8.93
C ALA A 56 -7.61 22.41 -7.81
N ASN A 57 -6.39 22.68 -7.33
CA ASN A 57 -6.09 23.61 -6.24
C ASN A 57 -6.70 23.24 -4.87
N SER A 58 -7.06 21.97 -4.66
CA SER A 58 -7.52 21.47 -3.36
C SER A 58 -6.51 20.48 -2.78
N ASP A 59 -6.29 20.57 -1.47
CA ASP A 59 -5.54 19.56 -0.72
C ASP A 59 -6.46 18.42 -0.20
N ASP A 60 -7.77 18.54 -0.43
CA ASP A 60 -8.77 17.59 0.07
C ASP A 60 -8.90 16.39 -0.87
N TRP A 61 -8.85 15.19 -0.27
CA TRP A 61 -9.07 13.94 -0.97
C TRP A 61 -10.45 13.38 -0.64
N VAL A 62 -11.31 13.31 -1.63
CA VAL A 62 -12.67 12.75 -1.51
C VAL A 62 -12.63 11.29 -1.94
N GLU A 63 -13.06 10.39 -1.05
CA GLU A 63 -13.12 8.95 -1.30
C GLU A 63 -14.22 8.60 -2.32
N TYR A 64 -13.93 7.64 -3.20
CA TYR A 64 -14.90 6.94 -4.03
C TYR A 64 -15.45 5.73 -3.25
N GLY A 65 -16.76 5.64 -3.10
CA GLY A 65 -17.39 4.53 -2.37
C GLY A 65 -17.31 3.18 -3.08
N ASP A 66 -17.36 3.17 -4.42
CA ASP A 66 -17.69 1.95 -5.19
C ASP A 66 -16.56 1.48 -6.12
N VAL A 67 -15.32 1.41 -5.62
CA VAL A 67 -14.20 0.85 -6.41
C VAL A 67 -14.39 -0.64 -6.70
N ILE A 68 -15.01 -1.37 -5.76
CA ILE A 68 -15.48 -2.74 -5.96
C ILE A 68 -16.99 -2.75 -5.77
N HIS A 69 -17.72 -2.84 -6.88
CA HIS A 69 -19.17 -2.94 -6.89
C HIS A 69 -19.59 -4.41 -6.81
N GLN A 70 -20.62 -4.72 -6.01
CA GLN A 70 -21.06 -6.11 -5.78
C GLN A 70 -21.49 -6.81 -7.09
N ASP A 71 -22.21 -6.09 -7.95
CA ASP A 71 -22.75 -6.67 -9.20
C ASP A 71 -21.81 -6.53 -10.42
N TYR A 72 -20.90 -5.55 -10.41
CA TYR A 72 -20.09 -5.20 -11.60
C TYR A 72 -18.59 -5.47 -11.44
N GLY A 73 -18.17 -5.82 -10.22
CA GLY A 73 -16.76 -6.09 -9.92
C GLY A 73 -15.94 -4.82 -9.71
N ALA A 74 -14.64 -4.94 -9.99
CA ALA A 74 -13.67 -3.89 -9.68
C ALA A 74 -13.49 -2.88 -10.81
N LEU A 75 -13.58 -1.59 -10.50
CA LEU A 75 -13.42 -0.48 -11.42
C LEU A 75 -11.95 -0.04 -11.50
N ALA A 76 -11.25 -0.49 -12.53
CA ALA A 76 -9.93 0.03 -12.90
C ALA A 76 -10.09 1.24 -13.84
N THR A 77 -9.35 2.32 -13.58
CA THR A 77 -9.35 3.54 -14.39
C THR A 77 -8.09 3.59 -15.25
N TYR A 78 -8.27 3.69 -16.56
CA TYR A 78 -7.19 4.02 -17.49
C TYR A 78 -7.00 5.53 -17.55
N ILE A 79 -5.76 6.00 -17.40
CA ILE A 79 -5.40 7.41 -17.49
C ILE A 79 -4.39 7.54 -18.62
N PRO A 80 -4.72 8.24 -19.72
CA PRO A 80 -3.84 8.37 -20.86
C PRO A 80 -2.66 9.30 -20.55
N ALA A 81 -1.51 9.00 -21.15
CA ALA A 81 -0.24 9.69 -20.90
C ALA A 81 -0.31 11.19 -21.15
N ASP A 82 -1.09 11.62 -22.15
CA ASP A 82 -1.24 13.02 -22.53
C ASP A 82 -2.03 13.85 -21.51
N GLN A 83 -2.66 13.21 -20.51
CA GLN A 83 -3.38 13.89 -19.43
C GLN A 83 -2.58 13.93 -18.12
N ILE A 84 -1.47 13.19 -18.04
CA ILE A 84 -0.68 13.03 -16.82
C ILE A 84 0.42 14.09 -16.78
N THR A 85 0.49 14.80 -15.65
CA THR A 85 1.62 15.67 -15.32
C THR A 85 2.70 14.90 -14.58
N ARG A 86 2.29 14.08 -13.60
CA ARG A 86 3.21 13.34 -12.71
C ARG A 86 2.53 12.12 -12.09
N ILE A 87 3.30 11.07 -11.84
CA ILE A 87 2.90 9.92 -11.01
C ILE A 87 3.86 9.82 -9.83
N ASP A 88 3.33 9.91 -8.61
CA ASP A 88 4.10 9.74 -7.37
C ASP A 88 3.72 8.41 -6.71
N ILE A 89 4.71 7.58 -6.37
CA ILE A 89 4.49 6.27 -5.72
C ILE A 89 5.07 6.31 -4.31
N ARG A 90 4.21 6.28 -3.29
CA ARG A 90 4.61 6.20 -1.89
C ARG A 90 4.78 4.75 -1.48
N ARG A 91 5.93 4.45 -0.86
CA ARG A 91 6.25 3.12 -0.32
C ARG A 91 6.60 3.21 1.15
N ARG A 92 6.36 2.12 1.87
CA ARG A 92 6.81 1.93 3.25
C ARG A 92 7.54 0.59 3.33
N GLU A 93 8.55 0.52 4.20
CA GLU A 93 9.19 -0.74 4.57
C GLU A 93 8.14 -1.76 5.05
N ALA A 94 8.18 -2.96 4.49
CA ALA A 94 7.42 -4.10 4.96
C ALA A 94 8.01 -4.47 6.32
N LYS A 95 7.24 -4.34 7.40
CA LYS A 95 7.68 -4.89 8.68
C LYS A 95 7.96 -6.38 8.46
N PRO A 96 9.13 -6.90 8.85
CA PRO A 96 9.29 -8.34 8.93
C PRO A 96 8.17 -8.85 9.83
N SER A 97 7.39 -9.83 9.34
CA SER A 97 6.42 -10.49 10.19
C SER A 97 7.18 -10.99 11.42
N CYS A 98 6.78 -10.54 12.62
CA CYS A 98 7.20 -11.24 13.83
C CYS A 98 6.74 -12.68 13.68
N SER A 99 7.63 -13.59 13.30
CA SER A 99 7.41 -15.02 13.43
C SER A 99 7.52 -15.34 14.91
N SER A 100 6.45 -15.07 15.67
CA SER A 100 6.30 -15.57 17.02
C SER A 100 5.91 -17.05 16.95
N THR A 101 6.89 -17.88 16.61
CA THR A 101 6.90 -19.31 16.93
C THR A 101 8.33 -19.66 17.34
N ASP A 102 8.68 -19.28 18.57
CA ASP A 102 9.56 -20.11 19.39
C ASP A 102 8.68 -20.75 20.47
N SER A 103 8.14 -21.90 20.10
CA SER A 103 7.57 -22.87 21.04
C SER A 103 8.71 -23.61 21.73
N THR A 104 9.44 -22.91 22.59
CA THR A 104 10.21 -23.53 23.68
C THR A 104 10.07 -22.61 24.89
N GLY A 105 9.09 -22.91 25.73
CA GLY A 105 8.93 -22.25 27.01
C GLY A 105 10.13 -22.55 27.89
N TYR A 106 10.85 -21.51 28.30
CA TYR A 106 11.56 -21.45 29.57
C TYR A 106 11.53 -20.01 30.06
N ASP A 107 10.69 -19.79 31.08
CA ASP A 107 10.49 -18.53 31.79
C ASP A 107 11.69 -18.28 32.71
N PHE A 108 12.67 -17.50 32.25
CA PHE A 108 13.85 -17.12 33.03
C PHE A 108 13.55 -15.89 33.91
N LYS A 109 12.52 -15.98 34.75
CA LYS A 109 12.29 -15.06 35.86
C LYS A 109 11.88 -15.82 37.12
N GLN A 110 12.82 -16.58 37.67
CA GLN A 110 12.86 -16.93 39.11
C GLN A 110 14.15 -17.70 39.43
N GLN A 111 15.24 -16.99 39.73
CA GLN A 111 16.35 -17.52 40.54
C GLN A 111 17.35 -16.41 40.91
N HIS A 112 16.93 -15.45 41.73
CA HIS A 112 17.85 -14.68 42.57
C HIS A 112 17.14 -14.33 43.87
N ASP A 113 16.64 -15.35 44.55
CA ASP A 113 16.46 -15.34 46.00
C ASP A 113 16.12 -16.76 46.44
N PHE A 114 17.12 -17.55 46.81
CA PHE A 114 17.01 -18.55 47.86
C PHE A 114 18.38 -19.20 48.11
N LYS A 115 18.85 -19.03 49.35
CA LYS A 115 19.80 -19.86 50.13
C LYS A 115 21.28 -19.48 50.12
N ASN A 116 21.60 -18.58 51.06
CA ASN A 116 22.67 -18.84 52.02
C ASN A 116 22.40 -20.18 52.76
N ARG A 117 23.31 -21.16 52.67
CA ARG A 117 23.84 -21.98 53.80
C ARG A 117 24.66 -23.17 53.30
N LEU A 118 25.78 -23.39 54.00
CA LEU A 118 26.84 -24.42 53.89
C LEU A 118 27.94 -23.96 52.91
N ILE A 119 29.12 -23.54 53.36
CA ILE A 119 30.00 -24.05 54.44
C ILE A 119 30.62 -22.87 55.18
#